data_AF-A0A1H2Y559-F1
#
_entry.id   AF-A0A1H2Y559-F1
#
_cell.length_a   1.000
_cell.length_b   1.000
_cell.length_c   1.000
_cell.angle_alpha   90.00
_cell.angle_beta   90.00
_cell.angle_gamma   90.00
#
_symmetry.space_group_name_H-M   'P 1'
#
loop_
_entity.id
_entity.type
_entity.pdbx_description
1 polymer ?
#
loop_
_entity_poly.entity_id
_entity_poly.type
_entity_poly.pdbx_seq_one_letter_code
_entity_poly.pdbx_strand_id
1 'polypeptide(L)'
;MKQLLYISLLIVLFTSCKSSSPIVTTKEKISKSNTNSSNRRTNKLIDEIVDSASKNIGVKYKYAGTTKSGYDCSGLVYSTFSEFDIALPRTSAEQAKTGTDLGKNTEEAKKGDLIFFKTNNRSKINHVGIVIEANDHEIKFIHSSTSKGVIISSTKQSYYKNTFAQLSRILE
;
A
#
# COMPACT_ATOMS: atom_id res chain seq x y z
N MET A 1 -3.07 84.58 -2.85
CA MET A 1 -2.12 85.10 -3.85
C MET A 1 -2.05 84.10 -4.99
N LYS A 2 -2.46 84.51 -6.20
CA LYS A 2 -1.91 84.15 -7.54
C LYS A 2 -1.82 82.63 -7.88
N GLN A 3 -2.40 82.06 -8.93
CA GLN A 3 -3.06 82.56 -10.14
C GLN A 3 -4.02 81.51 -10.74
N LEU A 4 -5.00 82.01 -11.49
CA LEU A 4 -5.82 81.32 -12.50
C LEU A 4 -4.99 80.91 -13.72
N LEU A 5 -5.62 80.10 -14.61
CA LEU A 5 -5.41 79.91 -16.08
C LEU A 5 -5.10 78.44 -16.44
N TYR A 6 -5.69 77.74 -17.43
CA TYR A 6 -6.55 78.06 -18.58
C TYR A 6 -7.45 76.84 -18.91
N ILE A 7 -8.62 77.11 -19.50
CA ILE A 7 -9.54 76.18 -20.18
C ILE A 7 -9.06 75.97 -21.63
N SER A 8 -9.01 74.75 -22.16
CA SER A 8 -9.73 74.34 -23.41
C SER A 8 -9.31 72.96 -23.97
N LEU A 9 -10.31 72.08 -24.05
CA LEU A 9 -10.65 71.13 -25.12
C LEU A 9 -9.75 71.04 -26.38
N LEU A 10 -9.22 69.84 -26.68
CA LEU A 10 -9.25 69.26 -28.04
C LEU A 10 -9.04 67.74 -28.03
N ILE A 11 -9.93 67.04 -28.72
CA ILE A 11 -10.01 65.59 -28.96
C ILE A 11 -9.05 65.19 -30.08
N VAL A 12 -8.26 64.11 -29.91
CA VAL A 12 -7.86 63.25 -31.05
C VAL A 12 -7.81 61.79 -30.61
N LEU A 13 -8.63 60.98 -31.28
CA LEU A 13 -8.65 59.53 -31.26
C LEU A 13 -7.39 58.98 -31.92
N PHE A 14 -6.65 58.11 -31.23
CA PHE A 14 -5.86 57.06 -31.88
C PHE A 14 -6.07 55.74 -31.13
N THR A 15 -6.97 54.94 -31.69
CA THR A 15 -7.08 53.51 -31.44
C THR A 15 -5.75 52.84 -31.82
N SER A 16 -5.08 52.21 -30.85
CA SER A 16 -3.99 51.29 -31.15
C SER A 16 -4.32 49.93 -30.56
N CYS A 17 -4.67 48.99 -31.44
CA CYS A 17 -4.80 47.58 -31.12
C CYS A 17 -3.42 47.06 -30.72
N LYS A 18 -3.27 46.61 -29.47
CA LYS A 18 -2.15 45.76 -29.09
C LYS A 18 -2.66 44.33 -28.94
N SER A 19 -2.46 43.56 -30.00
CA SER A 19 -2.64 42.11 -30.03
C SER A 19 -1.60 41.48 -29.11
N SER A 20 -2.00 41.10 -27.90
CA SER A 20 -1.26 40.16 -27.07
C SER A 20 -1.68 38.75 -27.47
N SER A 21 -0.85 38.08 -28.27
CA SER A 21 -0.98 36.64 -28.51
C SER A 21 -0.94 35.90 -27.18
N PRO A 22 -1.83 34.91 -26.91
CA PRO A 22 -1.61 34.02 -25.79
C PRO A 22 -0.35 33.20 -26.08
N ILE A 23 0.65 33.36 -25.22
CA ILE A 23 1.75 32.41 -25.12
C ILE A 23 1.11 31.08 -24.74
N VAL A 24 1.05 30.17 -25.71
CA VAL A 24 0.68 28.78 -25.50
C VAL A 24 1.80 28.16 -24.67
N THR A 25 1.64 28.21 -23.35
CA THR A 25 2.39 27.36 -22.43
C THR A 25 1.95 25.93 -22.67
N THR A 26 2.62 25.25 -23.60
CA THR A 26 2.56 23.80 -23.74
C THR A 26 3.29 23.17 -22.55
N LYS A 27 2.62 23.11 -21.41
CA LYS A 27 3.01 22.29 -20.26
C LYS A 27 1.75 21.62 -19.73
N GLU A 28 1.85 20.32 -19.46
CA GLU A 28 0.80 19.42 -18.93
C GLU A 28 -0.16 18.74 -19.93
N LYS A 29 0.35 17.81 -20.75
CA LYS A 29 -0.49 16.67 -21.18
C LYS A 29 0.26 15.36 -21.45
N ILE A 30 1.39 15.14 -20.77
CA ILE A 30 2.15 13.88 -20.83
C ILE A 30 2.55 13.48 -19.39
N SER A 31 1.59 13.02 -18.57
CA SER A 31 1.92 12.32 -17.31
C SER A 31 0.77 11.47 -16.76
N LYS A 32 -0.49 11.76 -17.07
CA LYS A 32 -1.66 11.01 -16.54
C LYS A 32 -1.92 9.63 -17.17
N SER A 33 -1.24 9.27 -18.27
CA SER A 33 -1.47 7.96 -18.93
C SER A 33 -0.65 6.82 -18.31
N ASN A 34 0.54 7.10 -17.77
CA ASN A 34 1.46 6.06 -17.29
C ASN A 34 1.11 5.58 -15.87
N THR A 35 0.55 6.44 -15.02
CA THR A 35 0.20 6.11 -13.63
C THR A 35 -0.97 5.13 -13.53
N ASN A 36 -1.95 5.23 -14.42
CA ASN A 36 -3.09 4.30 -14.42
C ASN A 36 -2.69 2.90 -14.90
N SER A 37 -1.71 2.80 -15.81
CA SER A 37 -1.19 1.52 -16.29
C SER A 37 -0.26 0.85 -15.27
N SER A 38 0.60 1.61 -14.58
CA SER A 38 1.41 1.07 -13.48
C SER A 38 0.55 0.58 -12.32
N ASN A 39 -0.41 1.38 -11.87
CA ASN A 39 -1.28 1.01 -10.74
C ASN A 39 -2.13 -0.24 -11.06
N ARG A 40 -2.65 -0.37 -12.28
CA ARG A 40 -3.34 -1.60 -12.71
C ARG A 40 -2.44 -2.84 -12.68
N ARG A 41 -1.17 -2.70 -13.08
CA ARG A 41 -0.19 -3.81 -13.02
C ARG A 41 0.14 -4.18 -11.58
N THR A 42 0.36 -3.20 -10.70
CA THR A 42 0.57 -3.45 -9.26
C THR A 42 -0.63 -4.18 -8.66
N ASN A 43 -1.86 -3.69 -8.89
CA ASN A 43 -3.06 -4.34 -8.35
C ASN A 43 -3.21 -5.79 -8.86
N LYS A 44 -2.93 -6.04 -10.15
CA LYS A 44 -2.93 -7.41 -10.69
C LYS A 44 -1.90 -8.30 -10.01
N LEU A 45 -0.69 -7.80 -9.76
CA LEU A 45 0.35 -8.52 -9.05
C LEU A 45 -0.05 -8.82 -7.59
N ILE A 46 -0.66 -7.85 -6.90
CA ILE A 46 -1.20 -8.03 -5.55
C ILE A 46 -2.27 -9.14 -5.54
N ASP A 47 -3.17 -9.14 -6.53
CA ASP A 47 -4.19 -10.17 -6.67
C ASP A 47 -3.55 -11.56 -6.86
N GLU A 48 -2.56 -11.67 -7.75
CA GLU A 48 -1.85 -12.93 -8.01
C GLU A 48 -1.09 -13.45 -6.77
N ILE A 49 -0.46 -12.56 -5.98
CA ILE A 49 0.22 -12.91 -4.72
C ILE A 49 -0.79 -13.47 -3.71
N VAL A 50 -1.91 -12.80 -3.52
CA VAL A 50 -2.94 -13.26 -2.58
C VAL A 50 -3.58 -14.56 -3.05
N ASP A 51 -3.81 -14.72 -4.35
CA ASP A 51 -4.33 -15.96 -4.93
C ASP A 51 -3.32 -17.11 -4.77
N SER A 52 -2.03 -16.86 -4.95
CA SER A 52 -0.98 -17.87 -4.72
C SER A 52 -0.97 -18.33 -3.26
N ALA A 53 -0.99 -17.40 -2.30
CA ALA A 53 -1.10 -17.75 -0.88
C ALA A 53 -2.38 -18.58 -0.61
N SER A 54 -3.50 -18.17 -1.20
CA SER A 54 -4.82 -18.80 -1.00
C SER A 54 -4.89 -20.24 -1.54
N LYS A 55 -4.13 -20.59 -2.57
CA LYS A 55 -4.00 -21.98 -3.06
C LYS A 55 -3.40 -22.94 -2.02
N ASN A 56 -2.77 -22.40 -0.97
CA ASN A 56 -2.16 -23.20 0.09
C ASN A 56 -3.08 -23.38 1.31
N ILE A 57 -4.33 -22.89 1.30
CA ILE A 57 -5.29 -23.11 2.39
C ILE A 57 -5.39 -24.62 2.71
N GLY A 58 -5.28 -24.95 4.00
CA GLY A 58 -5.28 -26.33 4.51
C GLY A 58 -3.90 -27.00 4.56
N VAL A 59 -2.86 -26.43 3.94
CA VAL A 59 -1.48 -26.95 4.12
C VAL A 59 -1.09 -26.83 5.59
N LYS A 60 -0.56 -27.92 6.16
CA LYS A 60 -0.24 -28.00 7.59
C LYS A 60 0.86 -27.02 7.99
N TYR A 61 0.84 -26.62 9.26
CA TYR A 61 1.96 -25.89 9.83
C TYR A 61 3.18 -26.81 9.94
N LYS A 62 4.36 -26.29 9.59
CA LYS A 62 5.65 -26.94 9.81
C LYS A 62 6.68 -25.89 10.20
N TYR A 63 7.30 -26.05 11.37
CA TYR A 63 8.36 -25.15 11.80
C TYR A 63 9.49 -25.10 10.76
N ALA A 64 9.97 -23.90 10.44
CA ALA A 64 10.92 -23.63 9.37
C ALA A 64 10.45 -24.00 7.95
N GLY A 65 9.19 -24.43 7.77
CA GLY A 65 8.65 -24.89 6.50
C GLY A 65 8.42 -23.78 5.47
N THR A 66 8.79 -24.04 4.22
CA THR A 66 8.70 -23.12 3.06
C THR A 66 8.16 -23.82 1.81
N THR A 67 7.45 -24.95 1.96
CA THR A 67 6.96 -25.73 0.81
C THR A 67 5.56 -26.25 1.08
N LYS A 68 4.90 -26.81 0.06
CA LYS A 68 3.58 -27.45 0.20
C LYS A 68 3.56 -28.66 1.15
N SER A 69 4.72 -29.18 1.56
CA SER A 69 4.80 -30.18 2.65
C SER A 69 4.51 -29.60 4.04
N GLY A 70 4.51 -28.27 4.15
CA GLY A 70 4.16 -27.52 5.33
C GLY A 70 4.87 -26.16 5.38
N TYR A 71 4.16 -25.16 5.88
CA TYR A 71 4.66 -23.79 6.03
C TYR A 71 4.68 -23.37 7.49
N ASP A 72 5.69 -22.61 7.93
CA ASP A 72 5.48 -21.71 9.08
C ASP A 72 4.90 -20.37 8.62
N CYS A 73 4.61 -19.46 9.54
CA CYS A 73 3.95 -18.20 9.22
C CYS A 73 4.77 -17.36 8.24
N SER A 74 6.05 -17.11 8.53
CA SER A 74 6.92 -16.32 7.65
C SER A 74 7.38 -17.10 6.42
N GLY A 75 7.35 -18.42 6.45
CA GLY A 75 7.68 -19.31 5.35
C GLY A 75 6.60 -19.34 4.29
N LEU A 76 5.31 -19.25 4.67
CA LEU A 76 4.22 -19.02 3.71
C LEU A 76 4.43 -17.71 2.95
N VAL A 77 4.70 -16.62 3.69
CA VAL A 77 4.94 -15.28 3.10
C VAL A 77 6.18 -15.30 2.21
N TYR A 78 7.30 -15.80 2.73
CA TYR A 78 8.57 -15.93 2.01
C TYR A 78 8.40 -16.66 0.67
N SER A 79 7.75 -17.81 0.69
CA SER A 79 7.58 -18.64 -0.50
C SER A 79 6.63 -17.99 -1.50
N THR A 80 5.51 -17.41 -1.02
CA THR A 80 4.53 -16.73 -1.87
C THR A 80 5.17 -15.56 -2.62
N PHE A 81 5.88 -14.67 -1.92
CA PHE A 81 6.51 -13.50 -2.56
C PHE A 81 7.68 -13.89 -3.47
N SER A 82 8.41 -14.97 -3.15
CA SER A 82 9.50 -15.48 -3.99
C SER A 82 9.02 -16.01 -5.35
N GLU A 83 7.77 -16.50 -5.45
CA GLU A 83 7.18 -16.91 -6.75
C GLU A 83 7.04 -15.74 -7.74
N PHE A 84 7.09 -14.50 -7.23
CA PHE A 84 6.98 -13.25 -8.01
C PHE A 84 8.27 -12.44 -7.98
N ASP A 85 9.41 -13.08 -7.72
CA ASP A 85 10.74 -12.46 -7.66
C ASP A 85 10.90 -11.35 -6.61
N ILE A 86 10.03 -11.33 -5.58
CA ILE A 86 10.11 -10.39 -4.46
C ILE A 86 10.80 -11.08 -3.29
N ALA A 87 12.08 -10.76 -3.09
CA ALA A 87 12.85 -11.30 -2.00
C ALA A 87 12.43 -10.69 -0.66
N LEU A 88 11.93 -11.55 0.25
CA LEU A 88 11.67 -11.18 1.64
C LEU A 88 12.61 -11.94 2.58
N PRO A 89 12.98 -11.37 3.74
CA PRO A 89 13.71 -12.10 4.77
C PRO A 89 12.94 -13.34 5.24
N ARG A 90 13.65 -14.33 5.80
CA ARG A 90 13.05 -15.61 6.20
C ARG A 90 12.18 -15.49 7.44
N THR A 91 12.50 -14.59 8.37
CA THR A 91 11.83 -14.50 9.68
C THR A 91 10.79 -13.38 9.72
N SER A 92 9.70 -13.57 10.46
CA SER A 92 8.65 -12.55 10.61
C SER A 92 9.18 -11.24 11.21
N ALA A 93 10.18 -11.33 12.10
CA ALA A 93 10.77 -10.17 12.74
C ALA A 93 11.63 -9.32 11.79
N GLU A 94 12.22 -9.93 10.76
CA GLU A 94 12.95 -9.21 9.71
C GLU A 94 12.02 -8.75 8.60
N GLN A 95 11.01 -9.54 8.24
CA GLN A 95 9.94 -9.12 7.31
C GLN A 95 9.24 -7.85 7.79
N ALA A 96 9.02 -7.72 9.10
CA ALA A 96 8.48 -6.53 9.76
C ALA A 96 9.33 -5.25 9.56
N LYS A 97 10.57 -5.38 9.11
CA LYS A 97 11.48 -4.24 8.85
C LYS A 97 11.63 -3.95 7.35
N THR A 98 10.84 -4.62 6.50
CA THR A 98 10.90 -4.52 5.05
C THR A 98 9.71 -3.72 4.54
N GLY A 99 9.91 -2.93 3.48
CA GLY A 99 8.87 -2.10 2.89
C GLY A 99 8.56 -0.85 3.74
N THR A 100 7.39 -0.28 3.49
CA THR A 100 6.89 0.90 4.21
C THR A 100 6.19 0.45 5.50
N ASP A 101 6.68 0.89 6.66
CA ASP A 101 6.05 0.64 7.96
C ASP A 101 4.82 1.54 8.13
N LEU A 102 3.64 0.94 8.23
CA LEU A 102 2.37 1.63 8.47
C LEU A 102 2.01 1.65 9.97
N GLY A 103 2.88 1.10 10.82
CA GLY A 103 2.65 0.97 12.25
C GLY A 103 1.32 0.27 12.53
N LYS A 104 0.52 0.86 13.41
CA LYS A 104 -0.81 0.35 13.75
C LYS A 104 -1.95 1.00 12.95
N ASN A 105 -1.64 1.72 11.87
CA ASN A 105 -2.66 2.43 11.12
C ASN A 105 -3.50 1.46 10.26
N THR A 106 -4.59 0.95 10.84
CA THR A 106 -5.48 -0.01 10.16
C THR A 106 -6.30 0.62 9.05
N GLU A 107 -6.50 1.94 9.06
CA GLU A 107 -7.23 2.66 8.01
C GLU A 107 -6.45 2.70 6.69
N GLU A 108 -5.12 2.60 6.77
CA GLU A 108 -4.26 2.51 5.59
C GLU A 108 -4.08 1.10 5.07
N ALA A 109 -4.59 0.08 5.76
CA ALA A 109 -4.40 -1.32 5.37
C ALA A 109 -5.00 -1.61 3.98
N LYS A 110 -4.23 -2.27 3.14
CA LYS A 110 -4.65 -2.70 1.80
C LYS A 110 -4.37 -4.19 1.60
N LYS A 111 -5.10 -4.78 0.65
CA LYS A 111 -4.80 -6.13 0.14
C LYS A 111 -3.32 -6.20 -0.27
N GLY A 112 -2.63 -7.28 0.09
CA GLY A 112 -1.21 -7.50 -0.17
C GLY A 112 -0.26 -6.96 0.91
N ASP A 113 -0.72 -6.08 1.81
CA ASP A 113 0.09 -5.65 2.96
C ASP A 113 0.39 -6.87 3.87
N LEU A 114 1.51 -6.81 4.57
CA LEU A 114 1.85 -7.77 5.61
C LEU A 114 1.32 -7.30 6.94
N ILE A 115 0.69 -8.20 7.70
CA ILE A 115 0.16 -7.94 9.03
C ILE A 115 0.90 -8.78 10.06
N PHE A 116 1.36 -8.15 11.14
CA PHE A 116 2.25 -8.76 12.13
C PHE A 116 1.64 -8.80 13.52
N PHE A 117 2.02 -9.82 14.28
CA PHE A 117 1.50 -10.05 15.63
C PHE A 117 2.60 -10.42 16.63
N LYS A 118 2.35 -10.08 17.89
CA LYS A 118 3.10 -10.50 19.08
C LYS A 118 2.27 -11.50 19.86
N THR A 119 2.29 -12.75 19.42
CA THR A 119 1.47 -13.81 20.01
C THR A 119 2.09 -14.37 21.29
N ASN A 120 1.26 -14.98 22.15
CA ASN A 120 1.70 -15.67 23.38
C ASN A 120 2.53 -14.79 24.32
N ASN A 121 2.11 -13.52 24.49
CA ASN A 121 2.74 -12.51 25.36
C ASN A 121 4.23 -12.27 25.10
N ARG A 122 4.70 -12.49 23.86
CA ARG A 122 6.10 -12.21 23.48
C ARG A 122 6.29 -10.70 23.27
N SER A 123 7.47 -10.20 23.62
CA SER A 123 7.84 -8.78 23.42
C SER A 123 8.15 -8.44 21.95
N LYS A 124 8.54 -9.45 21.17
CA LYS A 124 8.95 -9.35 19.76
C LYS A 124 7.91 -9.95 18.83
N ILE A 125 7.86 -9.43 17.59
CA ILE A 125 7.04 -9.99 16.51
C ILE A 125 7.46 -11.43 16.26
N ASN A 126 6.48 -12.33 16.24
CA ASN A 126 6.71 -13.77 16.06
C ASN A 126 5.71 -14.43 15.10
N HIS A 127 4.82 -13.63 14.49
CA HIS A 127 3.79 -14.12 13.60
C HIS A 127 3.46 -13.08 12.54
N VAL A 128 3.13 -13.54 11.34
CA VAL A 128 2.86 -12.72 10.15
C VAL A 128 1.77 -13.37 9.30
N GLY A 129 1.01 -12.55 8.58
CA GLY A 129 0.09 -12.96 7.52
C GLY A 129 0.06 -11.94 6.39
N ILE A 130 -0.64 -12.28 5.30
CA ILE A 130 -0.87 -11.41 4.13
C ILE A 130 -2.31 -10.93 4.21
N VAL A 131 -2.53 -9.62 4.15
CA VAL A 131 -3.86 -9.02 4.11
C VAL A 131 -4.55 -9.39 2.79
N ILE A 132 -5.77 -9.94 2.89
CA ILE A 132 -6.57 -10.32 1.71
C ILE A 132 -7.76 -9.40 1.51
N GLU A 133 -8.23 -8.75 2.57
CA GLU A 133 -9.36 -7.82 2.58
C GLU A 133 -9.18 -6.89 3.79
N ALA A 134 -9.39 -5.59 3.58
CA ALA A 134 -9.37 -4.59 4.63
C ALA A 134 -10.52 -3.61 4.43
N ASN A 135 -11.20 -3.29 5.53
CA ASN A 135 -12.16 -2.21 5.66
C ASN A 135 -11.95 -1.51 7.01
N ASP A 136 -12.70 -0.44 7.26
CA ASP A 136 -12.57 0.43 8.44
C ASP A 136 -12.63 -0.29 9.79
N HIS A 137 -13.13 -1.52 9.85
CA HIS A 137 -13.37 -2.25 11.09
C HIS A 137 -12.75 -3.65 11.12
N GLU A 138 -12.24 -4.14 10.00
CA GLU A 138 -11.81 -5.52 9.87
C GLU A 138 -10.71 -5.66 8.83
N ILE A 139 -9.68 -6.40 9.22
CA ILE A 139 -8.66 -6.89 8.31
C ILE A 139 -8.74 -8.41 8.34
N LYS A 140 -9.01 -9.02 7.19
CA LYS A 140 -8.86 -10.45 6.97
C LYS A 140 -7.51 -10.73 6.38
N PHE A 141 -6.88 -11.79 6.84
CA PHE A 141 -5.53 -12.12 6.43
C PHE A 141 -5.33 -13.64 6.37
N ILE A 142 -4.55 -14.07 5.40
CA ILE A 142 -4.11 -15.46 5.26
C ILE A 142 -2.77 -15.66 5.96
N HIS A 143 -2.64 -16.75 6.70
CA HIS A 143 -1.41 -17.08 7.43
C HIS A 143 -1.35 -18.57 7.72
N SER A 144 -0.15 -19.10 8.01
CA SER A 144 0.01 -20.45 8.58
C SER A 144 -0.15 -20.40 10.10
N SER A 145 -1.28 -20.87 10.62
CA SER A 145 -1.57 -21.04 12.05
C SER A 145 -0.89 -22.30 12.60
N THR A 146 -0.28 -22.20 13.79
CA THR A 146 0.42 -23.34 14.43
C THR A 146 -0.45 -24.57 14.63
N SER A 147 -1.76 -24.42 14.87
CA SER A 147 -2.68 -25.52 15.12
C SER A 147 -3.52 -25.94 13.91
N LYS A 148 -3.79 -25.01 12.98
CA LYS A 148 -4.74 -25.22 11.87
C LYS A 148 -4.09 -25.21 10.49
N GLY A 149 -2.79 -24.94 10.39
CA GLY A 149 -2.12 -24.73 9.11
C GLY A 149 -2.57 -23.43 8.44
N VAL A 150 -2.46 -23.37 7.11
CA VAL A 150 -2.82 -22.18 6.33
C VAL A 150 -4.32 -21.94 6.36
N ILE A 151 -4.73 -20.83 6.94
CA ILE A 151 -6.14 -20.42 7.09
C ILE A 151 -6.30 -18.92 6.90
N ILE A 152 -7.54 -18.49 6.73
CA ILE A 152 -7.93 -17.08 6.80
C ILE A 152 -8.41 -16.78 8.21
N SER A 153 -7.85 -15.72 8.80
CA SER A 153 -8.25 -15.19 10.10
C SER A 153 -8.67 -13.72 9.96
N SER A 154 -9.22 -13.16 11.04
CA SER A 154 -9.72 -11.79 11.08
C SER A 154 -9.26 -11.09 12.35
N THR A 155 -8.97 -9.79 12.25
CA THR A 155 -8.68 -8.93 13.41
C THR A 155 -9.89 -8.73 14.32
N LYS A 156 -11.11 -9.13 13.93
CA LYS A 156 -12.28 -9.19 14.83
C LYS A 156 -12.17 -10.31 15.88
N GLN A 157 -11.33 -11.32 15.65
CA GLN A 157 -11.10 -12.37 16.63
C GLN A 157 -10.22 -11.83 17.77
N SER A 158 -10.66 -11.99 19.02
CA SER A 158 -10.00 -11.40 20.20
C SER A 158 -8.50 -11.72 20.28
N TYR A 159 -8.10 -12.93 19.89
CA TYR A 159 -6.69 -13.32 19.88
C TYR A 159 -5.83 -12.41 18.97
N TYR A 160 -6.26 -12.19 17.72
CA TYR A 160 -5.54 -11.35 16.78
C TYR A 160 -5.68 -9.87 17.08
N LYS A 161 -6.86 -9.44 17.55
CA LYS A 161 -7.08 -8.07 18.03
C LYS A 161 -6.07 -7.69 19.12
N ASN A 162 -5.89 -8.55 20.12
CA ASN A 162 -5.06 -8.28 21.28
C ASN A 162 -3.55 -8.43 21.01
N THR A 163 -3.18 -9.14 19.94
CA THR A 163 -1.78 -9.41 19.60
C THR A 163 -1.29 -8.61 18.40
N PHE A 164 -2.15 -7.81 17.76
CA PHE A 164 -1.79 -6.97 16.60
C PHE A 164 -0.63 -6.02 16.94
N ALA A 165 0.40 -6.06 16.09
CA ALA A 165 1.64 -5.33 16.31
C ALA A 165 1.82 -4.20 15.31
N GLN A 166 1.77 -4.51 14.01
CA GLN A 166 1.97 -3.55 12.93
C GLN A 166 1.49 -4.07 11.56
N LEU A 167 1.44 -3.16 10.59
CA LEU A 167 1.27 -3.39 9.16
C LEU A 167 2.52 -2.93 8.40
N SER A 168 2.85 -3.60 7.30
CA SER A 168 3.92 -3.17 6.39
C SER A 168 3.52 -3.37 4.94
N ARG A 169 3.80 -2.36 4.10
CA ARG A 169 3.48 -2.38 2.66
C ARG A 169 4.72 -2.71 1.84
N ILE A 170 4.60 -3.74 1.00
CA ILE A 170 5.69 -4.20 0.13
C ILE A 170 5.58 -3.64 -1.29
N LEU A 171 4.35 -3.40 -1.79
CA LEU A 171 4.06 -2.98 -3.15
C LEU A 171 3.23 -1.69 -3.15
N GLU A 172 3.56 -0.74 -4.04
CA GLU A 172 2.90 0.57 -4.24
C GLU A 172 2.23 0.69 -5.61
#